data_AF-A0A2Z4HIB8-F1
#
_entry.id   AF-A0A2Z4HIB8-F1
#
_cell.length_a   1.000
_cell.length_b   1.000
_cell.length_c   1.000
_cell.angle_alpha   90.00
_cell.angle_beta   90.00
_cell.angle_gamma   90.00
#
_symmetry.space_group_name_H-M   'P 1'
#
loop_
_entity.id
_entity.type
_entity.pdbx_description
1 polymer ?
#
loop_
_entity_poly.entity_id
_entity_poly.type
_entity_poly.pdbx_seq_one_letter_code
_entity_poly.pdbx_strand_id
1 'polypeptide(L)'
;YLVVRDVLVAKNPCLHPGDVRVLMAIDVPDLYHMVDCVVFPQKGKRPHPNECSGSDLDGDIYFVCWDQELIPPHQIEPMDYTQQPALQLDHDVTIEEVQEYFTNYLLNDSLGIIANAHTAFADKETQKAMSDPCLELARQFSIAVDFPKTG
;
A
#
# COMPACT_ATOMS: atom_id res chain seq x y z
N TYR A 1 -8.39 -25.26 -7.79
CA TYR A 1 -8.07 -25.69 -6.42
C TYR A 1 -8.53 -24.58 -5.49
N LEU A 2 -9.38 -24.86 -4.51
CA LEU A 2 -9.85 -23.86 -3.55
C LEU A 2 -8.97 -23.94 -2.30
N VAL A 3 -8.43 -22.79 -1.89
CA VAL A 3 -7.56 -22.68 -0.72
C VAL A 3 -8.43 -22.30 0.47
N VAL A 4 -8.49 -23.16 1.49
CA VAL A 4 -9.17 -22.86 2.77
C VAL A 4 -8.16 -23.00 3.90
N ARG A 5 -7.51 -21.89 4.24
CA ARG A 5 -6.43 -21.77 5.25
C ARG A 5 -5.97 -20.33 5.35
N ASP A 6 -5.05 -20.07 6.26
CA ASP A 6 -4.31 -18.81 6.31
C ASP A 6 -3.50 -18.61 5.03
N VAL A 7 -3.57 -17.38 4.52
CA VAL A 7 -2.85 -16.91 3.34
C VAL A 7 -2.20 -15.57 3.65
N LEU A 8 -0.99 -15.39 3.15
CA LEU A 8 -0.30 -14.10 3.12
C LEU A 8 -0.81 -13.31 1.91
N VAL A 9 -1.21 -12.05 2.14
CA VAL A 9 -1.60 -11.08 1.11
C VAL A 9 -0.77 -9.82 1.28
N ALA A 10 -0.18 -9.32 0.19
CA ALA A 10 0.56 -8.07 0.18
C ALA A 10 0.45 -7.38 -1.19
N LYS A 11 0.65 -6.06 -1.22
CA LYS A 11 0.82 -5.27 -2.46
C LYS A 11 2.25 -4.74 -2.53
N ASN A 12 2.80 -4.67 -3.74
CA ASN A 12 4.06 -3.98 -3.97
C ASN A 12 3.82 -2.55 -4.47
N PRO A 13 4.61 -1.56 -4.03
CA PRO A 13 5.71 -1.65 -3.07
C PRO A 13 5.24 -1.86 -1.61
N CYS A 14 5.89 -2.76 -0.88
CA CYS A 14 5.59 -3.11 0.51
C CYS A 14 6.69 -2.56 1.43
N LEU A 15 6.46 -1.40 2.05
CA LEU A 15 7.47 -0.75 2.91
C LEU A 15 7.12 -0.92 4.39
N HIS A 16 5.88 -0.62 4.77
CA HIS A 16 5.49 -0.71 6.17
C HIS A 16 5.37 -2.20 6.56
N PRO A 17 5.91 -2.64 7.71
CA PRO A 17 5.85 -4.06 8.10
C PRO A 17 4.43 -4.59 8.27
N GLY A 18 3.45 -3.71 8.52
CA GLY A 18 2.02 -4.05 8.58
C GLY A 18 1.33 -4.22 7.22
N ASP A 19 2.00 -3.94 6.11
CA ASP A 19 1.47 -4.11 4.74
C ASP A 19 1.32 -5.58 4.33
N VAL A 20 2.04 -6.47 5.02
CA VAL A 20 1.91 -7.91 4.86
C VAL A 20 0.79 -8.39 5.79
N ARG A 21 -0.31 -8.86 5.20
CA ARG A 21 -1.50 -9.32 5.92
C ARG A 21 -1.60 -10.83 5.88
N VAL A 22 -1.97 -11.43 7.01
CA VAL A 22 -2.39 -12.84 7.05
C VAL A 22 -3.90 -12.88 7.20
N LEU A 23 -4.56 -13.40 6.17
CA LEU A 23 -6.02 -13.49 6.07
C LEU A 23 -6.44 -14.97 6.00
N MET A 24 -7.65 -15.27 6.46
CA MET A 24 -8.23 -16.61 6.27
C MET A 24 -8.91 -16.68 4.90
N ALA A 25 -8.38 -17.51 4.00
CA ALA A 25 -9.08 -17.85 2.77
C ALA A 25 -10.26 -18.78 3.09
N ILE A 26 -11.44 -18.44 2.59
CA ILE A 26 -12.68 -19.20 2.83
C ILE A 26 -13.32 -19.62 1.51
N ASP A 27 -14.04 -20.74 1.56
CA ASP A 27 -14.79 -21.25 0.42
C ASP A 27 -16.20 -20.65 0.38
N VAL A 28 -16.56 -19.99 -0.74
CA VAL A 28 -17.86 -19.34 -0.95
C VAL A 28 -18.43 -19.79 -2.30
N PRO A 29 -19.35 -20.79 -2.31
CA PRO A 29 -19.90 -21.36 -3.55
C PRO A 29 -20.51 -20.33 -4.51
N ASP A 30 -21.16 -19.29 -3.98
CA ASP A 30 -21.79 -18.24 -4.80
C ASP A 30 -20.77 -17.46 -5.64
N LEU A 31 -19.48 -17.49 -5.28
CA LEU A 31 -18.39 -16.77 -5.96
C LEU A 31 -17.59 -17.66 -6.92
N TYR A 32 -17.98 -18.91 -7.17
CA TYR A 32 -17.23 -19.84 -8.05
C TYR A 32 -17.11 -19.41 -9.51
N HIS A 33 -17.93 -18.45 -9.94
CA HIS A 33 -17.82 -17.84 -11.26
C HIS A 33 -16.69 -16.81 -11.37
N MET A 34 -16.12 -16.36 -10.24
CA MET A 34 -14.99 -15.45 -10.17
C MET A 34 -13.68 -16.25 -10.23
N VAL A 35 -12.90 -16.06 -11.29
CA VAL A 35 -11.67 -16.81 -11.57
C VAL A 35 -10.50 -15.85 -11.80
N ASP A 36 -9.29 -16.32 -11.54
CA ASP A 36 -8.04 -15.56 -11.69
C ASP A 36 -8.01 -14.21 -10.95
N CYS A 37 -8.76 -14.12 -9.84
CA CYS A 37 -8.83 -12.94 -8.99
C CYS A 37 -8.93 -13.31 -7.51
N VAL A 38 -8.59 -12.35 -6.64
CA VAL A 38 -8.84 -12.42 -5.21
C VAL A 38 -10.09 -11.62 -4.90
N VAL A 39 -11.02 -12.20 -4.15
CA VAL A 39 -12.24 -11.50 -3.72
C VAL A 39 -12.12 -11.15 -2.23
N PHE A 40 -12.10 -9.86 -1.93
CA PHE A 40 -12.12 -9.36 -0.56
C PHE A 40 -13.55 -9.14 -0.06
N PRO A 41 -13.82 -9.31 1.25
CA PRO A 41 -15.11 -8.99 1.83
C PRO A 41 -15.41 -7.49 1.74
N GLN A 42 -16.65 -7.16 1.36
CA GLN A 42 -17.12 -5.77 1.33
C GLN A 42 -17.36 -5.19 2.74
N LYS A 43 -17.58 -6.05 3.73
CA LYS A 43 -17.91 -5.66 5.11
C LYS A 43 -16.74 -5.95 6.04
N GLY A 44 -16.48 -5.05 6.98
CA GLY A 44 -15.41 -5.16 7.96
C GLY A 44 -15.17 -3.83 8.66
N LYS A 45 -14.17 -3.79 9.55
CA LYS A 45 -13.76 -2.55 10.23
C LYS A 45 -12.96 -1.63 9.28
N ARG A 46 -12.15 -2.23 8.41
CA ARG A 46 -11.29 -1.58 7.43
C ARG A 46 -11.20 -2.46 6.19
N PRO A 47 -11.21 -1.91 4.96
CA PRO A 47 -11.01 -2.71 3.76
C PRO A 47 -9.63 -3.37 3.75
N HIS A 48 -9.53 -4.67 3.51
CA HIS A 48 -8.25 -5.37 3.40
C HIS A 48 -7.31 -4.82 2.30
N PRO A 49 -7.82 -4.37 1.12
CA PRO A 49 -7.01 -3.60 0.18
C PRO A 49 -6.27 -2.44 0.84
N ASN A 50 -6.99 -1.60 1.59
CA ASN A 50 -6.40 -0.43 2.24
C ASN A 50 -5.39 -0.80 3.35
N GLU A 51 -5.50 -1.98 3.95
CA GLU A 51 -4.50 -2.52 4.89
C GLU A 51 -3.19 -2.96 4.19
N CYS A 52 -3.21 -3.18 2.88
CA CYS A 52 -2.07 -3.58 2.07
C CYS A 52 -1.52 -2.37 1.30
N SER A 53 -0.64 -1.58 1.92
CA SER A 53 0.02 -0.43 1.28
C SER A 53 -0.97 0.62 0.70
N GLY A 54 -2.10 0.83 1.36
CA GLY A 54 -3.12 1.81 0.95
C GLY A 54 -3.82 1.48 -0.38
N SER A 55 -3.79 0.21 -0.81
CA SER A 55 -4.38 -0.26 -2.07
C SER A 55 -5.89 0.00 -2.17
N ASP A 56 -6.36 0.12 -3.40
CA ASP A 56 -7.77 0.06 -3.76
C ASP A 56 -8.02 -1.07 -4.78
N LEU A 57 -9.14 -1.02 -5.51
CA LEU A 57 -9.54 -2.05 -6.48
C LEU A 57 -9.70 -1.48 -7.90
N ASP A 58 -8.90 -0.47 -8.27
CA ASP A 58 -8.92 0.15 -9.60
C ASP A 58 -8.04 -0.57 -10.66
N GLY A 59 -7.34 -1.64 -10.26
CA GLY A 59 -6.39 -2.38 -11.08
C GLY A 59 -5.24 -3.03 -10.29
N ASP A 60 -5.21 -2.85 -8.98
CA ASP A 60 -4.17 -3.38 -8.09
C ASP A 60 -4.02 -4.91 -8.15
N ILE A 61 -2.76 -5.36 -8.15
CA ILE A 61 -2.38 -6.77 -8.16
C ILE A 61 -1.77 -7.12 -6.80
N TYR A 62 -2.22 -8.24 -6.24
CA TYR A 62 -1.78 -8.71 -4.94
C TYR A 62 -0.86 -9.93 -5.08
N PHE A 63 0.20 -9.96 -4.28
CA PHE A 63 0.92 -11.18 -3.99
C PHE A 63 0.10 -11.99 -2.98
N VAL A 64 -0.29 -13.20 -3.35
CA VAL A 64 -1.00 -14.12 -2.46
C VAL A 64 -0.23 -15.43 -2.35
N CYS A 65 0.08 -15.82 -1.11
CA CYS A 65 0.85 -17.03 -0.82
C CYS A 65 0.15 -17.88 0.25
N TRP A 66 0.00 -19.17 -0.02
CA TRP A 66 -0.58 -20.15 0.91
C TRP A 66 0.46 -21.17 1.42
N ASP A 67 1.73 -20.95 1.11
CA ASP A 67 2.84 -21.73 1.66
C ASP A 67 2.99 -21.39 3.15
N GLN A 68 2.83 -22.40 4.00
CA GLN A 68 2.83 -22.22 5.46
C GLN A 68 4.20 -21.81 6.01
N GLU A 69 5.29 -22.09 5.29
CA GLU A 69 6.64 -21.66 5.69
C GLU A 69 6.86 -20.15 5.45
N LEU A 70 6.07 -19.54 4.57
CA LEU A 70 6.15 -18.13 4.23
C LEU A 70 5.14 -17.26 5.00
N ILE A 71 4.19 -17.87 5.72
CA ILE A 71 3.23 -17.13 6.54
C ILE A 71 3.95 -16.61 7.78
N PRO A 72 4.00 -15.28 8.01
CA PRO A 72 4.67 -14.73 9.17
C PRO A 72 3.94 -15.13 10.45
N PRO A 73 4.66 -15.51 11.52
CA PRO A 73 4.05 -15.91 12.78
C PRO A 73 3.41 -14.73 13.53
N HIS A 74 3.78 -13.51 13.18
CA HIS A 74 3.33 -12.28 13.82
C HIS A 74 2.95 -11.25 12.76
N GLN A 75 1.83 -10.56 13.00
CA GLN A 75 1.37 -9.45 12.17
C GLN A 75 1.62 -8.13 12.90
N ILE A 76 1.97 -7.11 12.12
CA ILE A 76 2.04 -5.73 12.60
C ILE A 76 0.76 -5.02 12.14
N GLU A 77 0.28 -4.09 12.97
CA GLU A 77 -0.87 -3.26 12.59
C GLU A 77 -0.54 -2.46 11.32
N PRO A 78 -1.46 -2.36 10.36
CA PRO A 78 -1.23 -1.65 9.11
C PRO A 78 -1.18 -0.15 9.39
N MET A 79 -0.32 0.57 8.65
CA MET A 79 -0.25 2.02 8.75
C MET A 79 -1.60 2.66 8.41
N ASP A 80 -1.86 3.85 8.93
CA ASP A 80 -3.00 4.64 8.48
C ASP A 80 -2.70 5.22 7.09
N TYR A 81 -3.46 4.76 6.10
CA TYR A 81 -3.38 5.18 4.69
C TYR A 81 -4.49 6.18 4.34
N THR A 82 -5.03 6.90 5.33
CA THR A 82 -6.02 7.94 5.09
C THR A 82 -5.41 9.02 4.19
N GLN A 83 -6.01 9.22 3.02
CA GLN A 83 -5.57 10.21 2.05
C GLN A 83 -5.71 11.62 2.63
N GLN A 84 -4.73 12.48 2.32
CA GLN A 84 -4.88 13.90 2.60
C GLN A 84 -5.91 14.51 1.64
N PRO A 85 -6.76 15.44 2.11
CA PRO A 85 -7.68 16.16 1.23
C PRO A 85 -6.89 16.86 0.13
N ALA A 86 -7.34 16.72 -1.12
CA ALA A 86 -6.77 17.49 -2.21
C ALA A 86 -6.93 19.00 -1.96
N LEU A 87 -5.94 19.77 -2.37
CA LEU A 87 -6.01 21.23 -2.30
C LEU A 87 -7.22 21.72 -3.10
N GLN A 88 -8.18 22.35 -2.42
CA GLN A 88 -9.30 23.01 -3.10
C GLN A 88 -8.96 24.46 -3.37
N LEU A 89 -8.87 24.80 -4.65
CA LEU A 89 -8.76 26.19 -5.11
C LEU A 89 -10.15 26.83 -5.12
N ASP A 90 -10.20 28.13 -4.83
CA ASP A 90 -11.43 28.94 -4.83
C ASP A 90 -11.81 29.49 -6.21
N HIS A 91 -11.09 29.05 -7.26
CA HIS A 91 -11.24 29.50 -8.64
C HIS A 91 -10.97 28.36 -9.64
N ASP A 92 -11.28 28.62 -10.92
CA ASP A 92 -11.03 27.67 -12.01
C ASP A 92 -9.52 27.57 -12.31
N VAL A 93 -9.03 26.34 -12.42
CA VAL A 93 -7.61 26.04 -12.71
C VAL A 93 -7.17 26.68 -14.03
N THR A 94 -6.09 27.46 -13.97
CA THR A 94 -5.47 28.10 -15.14
C THR A 94 -4.39 27.20 -15.77
N ILE A 95 -4.05 27.45 -17.04
CA ILE A 95 -2.99 26.69 -17.71
C ILE A 95 -1.60 26.99 -17.11
N GLU A 96 -1.40 28.20 -16.60
CA GLU A 96 -0.18 28.64 -15.92
C GLU A 96 0.04 27.85 -14.62
N GLU A 97 -1.01 27.63 -13.83
CA GLU A 97 -0.94 26.81 -12.61
C GLU A 97 -0.63 25.34 -12.92
N VAL A 98 -1.15 24.81 -14.02
CA VAL A 98 -0.79 23.45 -14.47
C VAL A 98 0.70 23.37 -14.84
N GLN A 99 1.25 24.40 -15.49
CA GLN A 99 2.68 24.46 -15.83
C GLN A 99 3.57 24.57 -14.58
N GLU A 100 3.17 25.40 -13.62
CA GLU A 100 3.86 25.55 -12.35
C GLU A 100 3.83 24.25 -11.56
N TYR A 101 2.66 23.61 -11.44
CA TYR A 101 2.49 22.32 -10.77
C TYR A 101 3.40 21.25 -11.37
N PHE A 102 3.43 21.14 -12.70
CA PHE A 102 4.27 20.15 -13.39
C PHE A 102 5.77 20.39 -13.12
N THR A 103 6.20 21.65 -13.10
CA THR A 103 7.58 22.01 -12.80
C THR A 103 7.93 21.68 -11.34
N ASN A 104 7.04 22.01 -10.41
CA ASN A 104 7.20 21.70 -8.99
C ASN A 104 7.22 20.20 -8.74
N TYR A 105 6.36 19.42 -9.41
CA TYR A 105 6.35 17.97 -9.34
C TYR A 105 7.68 17.36 -9.79
N LEU A 106 8.19 17.77 -10.96
CA LEU A 106 9.46 17.26 -11.48
C LEU A 106 10.66 17.56 -10.58
N LEU A 107 10.67 18.71 -9.91
CA LEU A 107 11.75 19.10 -9.01
C LEU A 107 11.68 18.39 -7.66
N ASN A 108 10.49 18.02 -7.21
CA ASN A 108 10.26 17.48 -5.86
C ASN A 108 9.93 15.97 -5.85
N ASP A 109 9.94 15.29 -7.01
CA ASP A 109 9.79 13.84 -7.07
C ASP A 109 10.90 13.16 -6.28
N SER A 110 10.52 12.66 -5.10
CA SER A 110 11.42 12.06 -4.11
C SER A 110 11.14 10.57 -3.91
N LEU A 111 10.20 9.99 -4.68
CA LEU A 111 9.72 8.63 -4.45
C LEU A 111 10.85 7.59 -4.51
N GLY A 112 11.69 7.67 -5.55
CA GLY A 112 12.84 6.79 -5.71
C GLY A 112 13.91 6.99 -4.64
N ILE A 113 14.09 8.23 -4.17
CA ILE A 113 15.07 8.56 -3.10
C ILE A 113 14.60 7.96 -1.78
N ILE A 114 13.32 8.11 -1.45
CA ILE A 114 12.70 7.55 -0.24
C ILE A 114 12.80 6.02 -0.26
N ALA A 115 12.47 5.37 -1.38
CA ALA A 115 12.57 3.92 -1.51
C ALA A 115 13.99 3.41 -1.29
N ASN A 116 14.99 4.03 -1.94
CA ASN A 116 16.38 3.64 -1.79
C ASN A 116 16.91 3.87 -0.37
N ALA A 117 16.53 4.98 0.25
CA ALA A 117 16.86 5.27 1.64
C ALA A 117 16.25 4.21 2.57
N HIS A 118 14.97 3.84 2.35
CA HIS A 118 14.29 2.82 3.13
C HIS A 118 15.03 1.48 3.04
N THR A 119 15.39 1.03 1.84
CA THR A 119 16.20 -0.19 1.64
C THR A 119 17.53 -0.11 2.39
N ALA A 120 18.26 1.00 2.25
CA ALA A 120 19.55 1.17 2.91
C ALA A 120 19.45 1.14 4.45
N PHE A 121 18.43 1.77 5.03
CA PHE A 121 18.18 1.70 6.48
C PHE A 121 17.73 0.32 6.91
N ALA A 122 16.83 -0.33 6.16
CA ALA A 122 16.35 -1.67 6.49
C ALA A 122 17.48 -2.72 6.47
N ASP A 123 18.46 -2.58 5.58
CA ASP A 123 19.64 -3.45 5.51
C ASP A 123 20.63 -3.18 6.65
N LYS A 124 20.72 -1.93 7.11
CA LYS A 124 21.67 -1.49 8.14
C LYS A 124 21.16 -1.74 9.57
N GLU A 125 19.88 -1.47 9.83
CA GLU A 125 19.31 -1.45 11.17
C GLU A 125 18.95 -2.86 11.66
N THR A 126 19.21 -3.14 12.93
CA THR A 126 18.90 -4.46 13.53
C THR A 126 17.41 -4.80 13.47
N GLN A 127 16.54 -3.79 13.59
CA GLN A 127 15.08 -3.94 13.52
C GLN A 127 14.54 -3.93 12.08
N LYS A 128 15.40 -3.78 11.07
CA LYS A 128 15.04 -3.79 9.65
C LYS A 128 13.93 -2.77 9.34
N ALA A 129 12.89 -3.16 8.60
CA ALA A 129 11.74 -2.34 8.26
C ALA A 129 10.92 -1.87 9.48
N MET A 130 11.10 -2.47 10.66
CA MET A 130 10.46 -2.02 11.90
C MET A 130 11.25 -0.93 12.64
N SER A 131 12.39 -0.49 12.10
CA SER A 131 13.16 0.62 12.69
C SER A 131 12.47 1.97 12.47
N ASP A 132 12.61 2.90 13.42
CA ASP A 132 11.99 4.23 13.35
C ASP A 132 12.28 4.97 12.01
N PRO A 133 13.52 4.96 11.46
CA PRO A 133 13.77 5.56 10.15
C PRO A 133 12.96 4.91 9.02
N CYS A 134 12.80 3.59 9.04
CA CYS A 134 12.03 2.88 8.02
C CYS A 134 10.54 3.19 8.13
N LEU A 135 9.99 3.22 9.35
CA LEU A 135 8.59 3.58 9.58
C LEU A 135 8.27 5.00 9.11
N GLU A 136 9.15 5.96 9.39
CA GLU A 136 8.99 7.33 8.91
C GLU A 136 9.13 7.41 7.38
N LEU A 137 10.09 6.70 6.79
CA LEU A 137 10.24 6.65 5.33
C LEU A 137 9.04 5.98 4.65
N ALA A 138 8.43 4.96 5.24
CA ALA A 138 7.20 4.35 4.73
C ALA A 138 6.02 5.34 4.72
N ARG A 139 5.90 6.16 5.78
CA ARG A 139 4.90 7.24 5.85
C ARG A 139 5.13 8.29 4.77
N GLN A 140 6.37 8.73 4.59
CA GLN A 140 6.74 9.71 3.56
C GLN A 140 6.53 9.14 2.16
N PHE A 141 6.82 7.86 1.95
CA PHE A 141 6.58 7.17 0.69
C PHE A 141 5.09 7.19 0.33
N SER A 142 4.22 6.88 1.30
CA SER A 142 2.76 6.93 1.09
C SER A 142 2.29 8.31 0.66
N ILE A 143 2.82 9.38 1.26
CA ILE A 143 2.50 10.77 0.89
C ILE A 143 3.01 11.07 -0.52
N ALA A 144 4.24 10.68 -0.83
CA ALA A 144 4.86 10.93 -2.13
C ALA A 144 4.14 10.21 -3.28
N VAL A 145 3.57 9.02 -3.05
CA VAL A 145 2.75 8.30 -4.04
C VAL A 145 1.48 9.07 -4.39
N ASP A 146 0.85 9.70 -3.40
CA ASP A 146 -0.42 10.42 -3.58
C ASP A 146 -0.24 11.89 -3.98
N PHE A 147 0.97 12.45 -3.85
CA PHE A 147 1.28 13.84 -4.22
C PHE A 147 0.79 14.25 -5.62
N PRO A 148 0.91 13.43 -6.70
CA PRO A 148 0.34 13.73 -8.02
C PRO A 148 -1.17 14.01 -8.02
N LYS A 149 -1.90 13.50 -7.02
CA LYS A 149 -3.36 13.60 -6.89
C LYS A 149 -3.79 14.73 -5.94
N THR A 150 -2.96 15.04 -4.94
CA THR A 150 -3.36 15.94 -3.85
C THR A 150 -2.89 17.38 -4.01
N GLY A 151 -1.84 17.62 -4.80
CA GLY A 151 -1.26 18.96 -4.96
C GLY A 151 -0.09 19.18 -4.03
#